data_AF-A0AAV4ZIA1-F1
#
_entry.id   AF-A0AAV4ZIA1-F1
#
_cell.length_a   1.000
_cell.length_b   1.000
_cell.length_c   1.000
_cell.angle_alpha   90.00
_cell.angle_beta   90.00
_cell.angle_gamma   90.00
#
_symmetry.space_group_name_H-M   'P 1'
#
loop_
_entity.id
_entity.type
_entity.pdbx_description
1 polymer ?
#
loop_
_entity_poly.entity_id
_entity_poly.type
_entity_poly.pdbx_seq_one_letter_code
_entity_poly.pdbx_strand_id
1 'polypeptide(L)'
;MNELATAARGRSMTDDEQRDFDASSREVTDLDARITAAEAEADRGQGTTVSRADASEIAKLCVEGGVPSMAASLLAEGVTVAQAKERIGAAEQINDLVALARRRDSSISAELGAELIAGGKTVEQARAALFEKLVANDEKTSISSHKPAAGDAGRGATQPVDLVADMKRRHGVKA
;
A
#
# COMPACT_ATOMS: atom_id res chain seq x y z
N MET A 1 -81.89 7.85 -6.10
CA MET A 1 -80.83 8.84 -5.77
C MET A 1 -80.93 9.15 -4.28
N ASN A 2 -80.35 8.32 -3.39
CA ASN A 2 -80.05 8.72 -1.99
C ASN A 2 -79.29 7.69 -1.12
N GLU A 3 -78.67 6.65 -1.69
CA GLU A 3 -77.89 5.68 -0.87
C GLU A 3 -76.37 5.93 -0.86
N LEU A 4 -75.88 6.86 -1.68
CA LEU A 4 -74.44 7.19 -1.76
C LEU A 4 -74.00 8.32 -0.80
N ALA A 5 -74.92 8.99 -0.11
CA ALA A 5 -74.60 10.14 0.76
C ALA A 5 -74.28 9.76 2.22
N THR A 6 -74.48 8.51 2.64
CA THR A 6 -74.33 8.10 4.05
C THR A 6 -72.96 7.50 4.37
N ALA A 7 -72.14 7.16 3.36
CA ALA A 7 -70.83 6.55 3.56
C ALA A 7 -69.69 7.55 3.90
N ALA A 8 -69.97 8.86 3.90
CA ALA A 8 -68.96 9.91 4.08
C ALA A 8 -69.01 10.63 5.44
N ARG A 9 -69.84 10.18 6.40
CA ARG A 9 -69.74 10.64 7.80
C ARG A 9 -68.71 9.78 8.50
N GLY A 10 -67.47 10.27 8.59
CA GLY A 10 -66.42 9.66 9.39
C GLY A 10 -66.97 9.28 10.76
N ARG A 11 -66.79 8.02 11.16
CA ARG A 11 -67.14 7.59 12.52
C ARG A 11 -66.32 8.45 13.48
N SER A 12 -67.02 9.12 14.40
CA SER A 12 -66.35 9.77 15.53
C SER A 12 -65.59 8.68 16.28
N MET A 13 -64.30 8.89 16.47
CA MET A 13 -63.43 8.08 17.32
C MET A 13 -64.11 7.99 18.69
N THR A 14 -64.37 6.76 19.11
CA THR A 14 -64.94 6.49 20.45
C THR A 14 -63.87 6.71 21.51
N ASP A 15 -64.26 7.03 22.74
CA ASP A 15 -63.30 7.27 23.84
C ASP A 15 -62.37 6.06 24.08
N ASP A 16 -62.85 4.84 23.79
CA ASP A 16 -62.05 3.61 23.86
C ASP A 16 -60.99 3.55 22.76
N GLU A 17 -61.35 3.89 21.51
CA GLU A 17 -60.39 3.97 20.39
C GLU A 17 -59.33 5.07 20.61
N GLN A 18 -59.72 6.18 21.24
CA GLN A 18 -58.79 7.25 21.61
C GLN A 18 -57.78 6.77 22.67
N ARG A 19 -58.24 6.02 23.67
CA ARG A 19 -57.38 5.48 24.72
C ARG A 19 -56.38 4.46 24.18
N ASP A 20 -56.81 3.59 23.26
CA ASP A 20 -55.95 2.59 22.64
C ASP A 20 -54.87 3.22 21.74
N PHE A 21 -55.22 4.30 21.03
CA PHE A 21 -54.26 5.06 20.25
C PHE A 21 -53.21 5.74 21.12
N ASP A 22 -53.62 6.37 22.23
CA ASP A 22 -52.70 7.00 23.18
C ASP A 22 -51.77 5.98 23.86
N ALA A 23 -52.28 4.77 24.15
CA ALA A 23 -51.47 3.67 24.67
C ALA A 23 -50.41 3.23 23.65
N SER A 24 -50.81 3.02 22.40
CA SER A 24 -49.91 2.64 21.31
C SER A 24 -48.83 3.70 21.03
N SER A 25 -49.20 4.98 21.10
CA SER A 25 -48.25 6.09 20.94
C SER A 25 -47.19 6.13 22.05
N ARG A 26 -47.57 5.77 23.28
CA ARG A 26 -46.62 5.65 24.41
C ARG A 26 -45.67 4.46 24.23
N GLU A 27 -46.17 3.33 23.73
CA GLU A 27 -45.31 2.17 23.45
C GLU A 27 -44.28 2.47 22.36
N VAL A 28 -44.68 3.19 21.30
CA VAL A 28 -43.76 3.60 20.23
C VAL A 28 -42.69 4.55 20.75
N THR A 29 -43.07 5.53 21.57
CA THR A 29 -42.10 6.47 22.17
C THR A 29 -41.14 5.79 23.16
N ASP A 30 -41.59 4.79 23.91
CA ASP A 30 -40.70 3.95 24.73
C ASP A 30 -39.74 3.12 23.87
N LEU A 31 -40.22 2.55 22.77
CA LEU A 31 -39.38 1.78 21.85
C LEU A 31 -38.29 2.66 21.21
N ASP A 32 -38.63 3.87 20.77
CA ASP A 32 -37.67 4.83 20.24
C ASP A 32 -36.62 5.23 21.28
N ALA A 33 -37.03 5.43 22.54
CA ALA A 33 -36.10 5.71 23.63
C ALA A 33 -35.14 4.53 23.88
N ARG A 34 -35.65 3.29 23.80
CA ARG A 34 -34.86 2.06 23.95
C ARG A 34 -33.91 1.84 22.78
N ILE A 35 -34.33 2.13 21.56
CA ILE A 35 -33.48 2.10 20.36
C ILE A 35 -32.36 3.12 20.49
N THR A 36 -32.70 4.37 20.84
CA THR A 36 -31.70 5.43 21.03
C THR A 36 -30.68 5.06 22.11
N ALA A 37 -31.12 4.45 23.21
CA ALA A 37 -30.23 3.98 24.28
C ALA A 37 -29.32 2.83 23.81
N ALA A 38 -29.87 1.86 23.06
CA ALA A 38 -29.11 0.74 22.51
C ALA A 38 -28.08 1.20 21.45
N GLU A 39 -28.44 2.15 20.61
CA GLU A 39 -27.53 2.77 19.63
C GLU A 39 -26.40 3.53 20.34
N ALA A 40 -26.71 4.28 21.41
CA ALA A 40 -25.70 4.95 22.22
C ALA A 40 -24.77 3.98 22.98
N GLU A 41 -25.24 2.77 23.30
CA GLU A 41 -24.41 1.69 23.88
C GLU A 41 -23.54 1.00 22.82
N ALA A 42 -24.08 0.76 21.62
CA ALA A 42 -23.33 0.22 20.49
C ALA A 42 -22.21 1.18 20.06
N ASP A 43 -22.49 2.49 20.02
CA ASP A 43 -21.53 3.54 19.68
C ASP A 43 -20.44 3.69 20.77
N ARG A 44 -20.79 3.50 22.05
CA ARG A 44 -19.82 3.42 23.16
C ARG A 44 -18.88 2.21 23.06
N GLY A 45 -19.32 1.11 22.45
CA GLY A 45 -18.47 -0.05 22.15
C GLY A 45 -17.51 0.17 20.97
N GLN A 46 -17.78 1.19 20.13
CA GLN A 46 -16.92 1.60 19.02
C GLN A 46 -15.93 2.72 19.39
N GLY A 47 -16.02 3.26 20.61
CA GLY A 47 -14.96 4.03 21.23
C GLY A 47 -13.74 3.14 21.49
N THR A 48 -12.79 3.15 20.58
CA THR A 48 -11.54 2.37 20.48
C THR A 48 -10.64 2.48 21.71
N THR A 49 -11.06 1.92 22.84
CA THR A 49 -10.16 1.71 23.98
C THR A 49 -9.54 0.33 23.83
N VAL A 50 -8.27 0.30 23.44
CA VAL A 50 -7.47 -0.93 23.49
C VAL A 50 -7.34 -1.33 24.96
N SER A 51 -7.72 -2.56 25.29
CA SER A 51 -7.55 -3.03 26.67
C SER A 51 -6.06 -3.01 27.03
N ARG A 52 -5.73 -2.80 28.30
CA ARG A 52 -4.31 -2.82 28.73
C ARG A 52 -3.65 -4.16 28.42
N ALA A 53 -4.42 -5.26 28.44
CA ALA A 53 -3.94 -6.59 28.07
C ALA A 53 -3.58 -6.65 26.58
N ASP A 54 -4.48 -6.22 25.70
CA ASP A 54 -4.24 -6.18 24.25
C ASP A 54 -3.09 -5.24 23.91
N ALA A 55 -3.01 -4.08 24.55
CA ALA A 55 -1.94 -3.13 24.33
C ALA A 55 -0.56 -3.74 24.67
N SER A 56 -0.49 -4.52 25.76
CA SER A 56 0.73 -5.22 26.14
C SER A 56 1.08 -6.37 25.20
N GLU A 57 0.09 -7.06 24.62
CA GLU A 57 0.32 -8.12 23.64
C GLU A 57 0.81 -7.53 22.31
N ILE A 58 0.15 -6.48 21.81
CA ILE A 58 0.56 -5.77 20.59
C ILE A 58 2.00 -5.26 20.72
N ALA A 59 2.35 -4.65 21.85
CA ALA A 59 3.72 -4.18 22.09
C ALA A 59 4.75 -5.31 22.07
N LYS A 60 4.44 -6.49 22.65
CA LYS A 60 5.33 -7.66 22.60
C LYS A 60 5.52 -8.16 21.17
N LEU A 61 4.43 -8.30 20.43
CA LEU A 61 4.46 -8.77 19.04
C LEU A 61 5.27 -7.82 18.15
N CYS A 62 5.18 -6.51 18.36
CA CYS A 62 5.99 -5.54 17.62
C CYS A 62 7.49 -5.71 17.88
N VAL A 63 7.88 -6.02 19.12
CA VAL A 63 9.29 -6.27 19.47
C VAL A 63 9.78 -7.59 18.87
N GLU A 64 8.97 -8.65 18.98
CA GLU A 64 9.29 -9.97 18.42
C GLU A 64 9.42 -9.93 16.88
N GLY A 65 8.53 -9.19 16.21
CA GLY A 65 8.59 -8.97 14.76
C GLY A 65 9.63 -7.94 14.30
N GLY A 66 10.47 -7.43 15.20
CA GLY A 66 11.54 -6.48 14.87
C GLY A 66 11.07 -5.09 14.44
N VAL A 67 9.82 -4.72 14.75
CA VAL A 67 9.18 -3.45 14.37
C VAL A 67 8.65 -2.67 15.59
N PRO A 68 9.49 -2.37 16.60
CA PRO A 68 9.06 -1.68 17.81
C PRO A 68 8.50 -0.28 17.55
N SER A 69 8.93 0.37 16.46
CA SER A 69 8.44 1.70 16.05
C SER A 69 6.96 1.70 15.63
N MET A 70 6.39 0.56 15.24
CA MET A 70 4.98 0.47 14.85
C MET A 70 4.02 0.44 16.04
N ALA A 71 4.51 0.07 17.23
CA ALA A 71 3.64 -0.13 18.40
C ALA A 71 2.82 1.11 18.74
N ALA A 72 3.44 2.30 18.72
CA ALA A 72 2.76 3.55 19.03
C ALA A 72 1.60 3.83 18.06
N SER A 73 1.81 3.63 16.76
CA SER A 73 0.78 3.85 15.73
C SER A 73 -0.36 2.83 15.84
N LEU A 74 -0.04 1.54 16.01
CA LEU A 74 -1.06 0.49 16.16
C LEU A 74 -1.93 0.72 17.41
N LEU A 75 -1.31 1.12 18.52
CA LEU A 75 -2.04 1.44 19.75
C LEU A 75 -2.89 2.71 19.61
N ALA A 76 -2.39 3.74 18.92
CA ALA A 76 -3.13 4.98 18.67
C ALA A 76 -4.31 4.78 17.71
N GLU A 77 -4.17 3.91 16.72
CA GLU A 77 -5.23 3.52 15.79
C GLU A 77 -6.29 2.62 16.43
N GLY A 78 -6.01 2.05 17.60
CA GLY A 78 -6.94 1.18 18.30
C GLY A 78 -7.14 -0.17 17.63
N VAL A 79 -6.13 -0.67 16.90
CA VAL A 79 -6.27 -1.94 16.17
C VAL A 79 -6.41 -3.13 17.12
N THR A 80 -7.14 -4.14 16.68
CA THR A 80 -7.23 -5.41 17.41
C THR A 80 -5.92 -6.18 17.35
N VAL A 81 -5.69 -7.11 18.29
CA VAL A 81 -4.51 -7.99 18.31
C VAL A 81 -4.38 -8.78 17.00
N ALA A 82 -5.51 -9.22 16.40
CA ALA A 82 -5.50 -9.95 15.13
C ALA A 82 -5.00 -9.07 13.97
N GLN A 83 -5.48 -7.83 13.87
CA GLN A 83 -5.02 -6.86 12.87
C GLN A 83 -3.56 -6.46 13.09
N ALA A 84 -3.13 -6.32 14.34
CA ALA A 84 -1.73 -6.07 14.66
C ALA A 84 -0.83 -7.20 14.18
N LYS A 85 -1.19 -8.47 14.42
CA LYS A 85 -0.45 -9.66 13.96
C LYS A 85 -0.26 -9.65 12.44
N GLU A 86 -1.32 -9.35 11.69
CA GLU A 86 -1.26 -9.27 10.22
C GLU A 86 -0.30 -8.18 9.74
N ARG A 87 -0.40 -6.98 10.31
CA ARG A 87 0.47 -5.83 9.93
C ARG A 87 1.92 -6.05 10.32
N ILE A 88 2.17 -6.63 11.50
CA ILE A 88 3.52 -6.97 11.97
C ILE A 88 4.13 -8.04 11.06
N GLY A 89 3.37 -9.08 10.70
CA GLY A 89 3.84 -10.11 9.78
C GLY A 89 4.19 -9.58 8.38
N ALA A 90 3.42 -8.61 7.87
CA ALA A 90 3.76 -7.93 6.62
C ALA A 90 5.08 -7.14 6.75
N ALA A 91 5.28 -6.44 7.86
CA ALA A 91 6.48 -5.66 8.11
C ALA A 91 7.73 -6.54 8.30
N GLU A 92 7.60 -7.69 8.96
CA GLU A 92 8.65 -8.71 9.08
C GLU A 92 9.07 -9.22 7.69
N GLN A 93 8.11 -9.54 6.81
CA GLN A 93 8.42 -9.95 5.43
C GLN A 93 9.17 -8.87 4.65
N ILE A 94 8.85 -7.59 4.85
CA ILE A 94 9.57 -6.48 4.22
C ILE A 94 11.03 -6.45 4.72
N ASN A 95 11.26 -6.61 6.01
CA ASN A 95 12.60 -6.65 6.59
C ASN A 95 13.42 -7.85 6.07
N ASP A 96 12.80 -9.03 5.97
CA ASP A 96 13.44 -10.23 5.40
C ASP A 96 13.84 -10.02 3.93
N LEU A 97 12.96 -9.40 3.13
CA LEU A 97 13.26 -9.07 1.74
C LEU A 97 14.43 -8.08 1.61
N VAL A 98 14.46 -7.06 2.46
CA VAL A 98 15.58 -6.10 2.49
C VAL A 98 16.87 -6.79 2.92
N ALA A 99 16.82 -7.67 3.93
CA ALA A 99 17.98 -8.45 4.37
C ALA A 99 18.51 -9.37 3.26
N LEU A 100 17.62 -10.06 2.53
CA LEU A 100 17.98 -10.88 1.38
C LEU A 100 18.59 -10.06 0.24
N ALA A 101 17.98 -8.92 -0.10
CA ALA A 101 18.51 -8.02 -1.10
C ALA A 101 19.90 -7.50 -0.71
N ARG A 102 20.10 -7.16 0.56
CA ARG A 102 21.38 -6.68 1.10
C ARG A 102 22.49 -7.75 1.10
N ARG A 103 22.13 -9.03 1.26
CA ARG A 103 23.08 -10.14 1.07
C ARG A 103 23.58 -10.20 -0.37
N ARG A 104 22.75 -9.77 -1.32
CA ARG A 104 23.12 -9.77 -2.74
C ARG A 104 23.84 -8.51 -3.17
N ASP A 105 23.45 -7.39 -2.58
CA ASP A 105 24.03 -6.08 -2.82
C ASP A 105 24.16 -5.31 -1.49
N SER A 106 25.40 -5.18 -1.01
CA SER A 106 25.69 -4.48 0.24
C SER A 106 25.44 -2.97 0.20
N SER A 107 25.18 -2.38 -0.98
CA SER A 107 24.85 -0.96 -1.12
C SER A 107 23.41 -0.63 -0.71
N ILE A 108 22.55 -1.64 -0.57
CA ILE A 108 21.19 -1.47 -0.08
C ILE A 108 21.22 -1.08 1.41
N SER A 109 20.59 0.05 1.72
CA SER A 109 20.51 0.57 3.09
C SER A 109 19.81 -0.42 4.02
N ALA A 110 20.37 -0.61 5.21
CA ALA A 110 19.73 -1.39 6.28
C ALA A 110 18.43 -0.73 6.77
N GLU A 111 18.32 0.59 6.64
CA GLU A 111 17.15 1.38 7.04
C GLU A 111 16.02 1.33 6.02
N LEU A 112 16.25 0.77 4.81
CA LEU A 112 15.25 0.75 3.75
C LEU A 112 13.97 0.00 4.16
N GLY A 113 14.09 -1.03 4.99
CA GLY A 113 12.93 -1.74 5.55
C GLY A 113 12.07 -0.82 6.39
N ALA A 114 12.68 -0.08 7.32
CA ALA A 114 11.99 0.88 8.16
C ALA A 114 11.33 2.01 7.34
N GLU A 115 11.99 2.50 6.29
CA GLU A 115 11.41 3.50 5.37
C GLU A 115 10.18 2.97 4.62
N LEU A 116 10.24 1.73 4.13
CA LEU A 116 9.13 1.10 3.41
C LEU A 116 7.93 0.84 4.32
N ILE A 117 8.19 0.39 5.55
CA ILE A 117 7.18 0.17 6.58
C ILE A 117 6.54 1.49 7.01
N ALA A 118 7.35 2.52 7.27
CA ALA A 118 6.86 3.86 7.64
C ALA A 118 6.05 4.51 6.51
N GLY A 119 6.40 4.23 5.26
CA GLY A 119 5.64 4.65 4.08
C GLY A 119 4.34 3.87 3.84
N GLY A 120 4.00 2.90 4.71
CA GLY A 120 2.80 2.08 4.59
C GLY A 120 2.78 1.20 3.33
N LYS A 121 3.96 0.87 2.78
CA LYS A 121 4.03 0.07 1.55
C LYS A 121 3.64 -1.37 1.81
N THR A 122 2.95 -1.99 0.85
CA THR A 122 2.70 -3.43 0.89
C THR A 122 3.97 -4.22 0.59
N VAL A 123 3.97 -5.51 0.92
CA VAL A 123 5.09 -6.43 0.65
C VAL A 123 5.44 -6.43 -0.84
N GLU A 124 4.46 -6.39 -1.73
CA GLU A 124 4.60 -6.38 -3.18
C GLU A 124 5.23 -5.07 -3.67
N GLN A 125 4.81 -3.94 -3.11
CA GLN A 125 5.40 -2.64 -3.42
C GLN A 125 6.85 -2.55 -2.90
N ALA A 126 7.13 -3.14 -1.75
CA ALA A 126 8.49 -3.28 -1.24
C ALA A 126 9.35 -4.15 -2.16
N ARG A 127 8.84 -5.28 -2.65
CA ARG A 127 9.52 -6.12 -3.66
C ARG A 127 9.82 -5.36 -4.95
N ALA A 128 8.84 -4.62 -5.48
CA ALA A 128 9.03 -3.82 -6.69
C ALA A 128 10.12 -2.75 -6.49
N ALA A 129 10.09 -2.03 -5.38
CA ALA A 129 11.09 -1.01 -5.06
C ALA A 129 12.50 -1.60 -4.86
N LEU A 130 12.60 -2.78 -4.24
CA LEU A 130 13.86 -3.50 -4.10
C LEU A 130 14.39 -3.98 -5.45
N PHE A 131 13.52 -4.51 -6.32
CA PHE A 131 13.89 -4.96 -7.64
C PHE A 131 14.40 -3.80 -8.50
N GLU A 132 13.72 -2.66 -8.51
CA GLU A 132 14.16 -1.46 -9.23
C GLU A 132 15.55 -0.98 -8.76
N LYS A 133 15.82 -1.00 -7.45
CA LYS A 133 17.14 -0.66 -6.91
C LYS A 133 18.23 -1.65 -7.30
N LEU A 134 17.93 -2.96 -7.28
CA LEU A 134 18.87 -4.00 -7.71
C LEU A 134 19.20 -3.87 -9.20
N VAL A 135 18.19 -3.71 -10.05
CA VAL A 135 18.39 -3.52 -11.50
C VAL A 135 19.19 -2.24 -11.79
N ALA A 136 18.86 -1.13 -11.13
CA ALA A 136 19.59 0.12 -11.32
C ALA A 136 21.07 0.03 -10.91
N ASN A 137 21.41 -0.86 -9.97
CA ASN A 137 22.81 -1.09 -9.60
C ASN A 137 23.52 -2.09 -10.53
N ASP A 138 22.81 -3.11 -11.01
CA ASP A 138 23.30 -4.01 -12.06
C ASP A 138 23.58 -3.25 -13.35
N GLU A 139 22.74 -2.28 -13.74
CA GLU A 139 22.98 -1.41 -14.91
C GLU A 139 24.23 -0.53 -14.73
N LYS A 140 24.49 -0.03 -13.52
CA LYS A 140 25.69 0.77 -13.21
C LYS A 140 26.98 -0.06 -13.23
N THR A 141 26.89 -1.34 -12.87
CA THR A 141 28.04 -2.25 -12.82
C THR A 141 28.17 -3.13 -14.06
N SER A 142 27.18 -3.08 -14.96
CA SER A 142 27.22 -3.70 -16.28
C SER A 142 28.27 -3.00 -17.15
N ILE A 143 29.50 -3.52 -17.07
CA ILE A 143 30.53 -3.22 -18.05
C ILE A 143 30.02 -3.76 -19.39
N SER A 144 29.59 -2.85 -20.27
CA SER A 144 29.31 -3.15 -21.67
C SER A 144 30.57 -3.75 -22.30
N SER A 145 30.63 -5.09 -22.36
CA SER A 145 31.75 -5.84 -22.93
C SER A 145 31.85 -5.67 -24.44
N HIS A 146 30.80 -5.12 -25.05
CA HIS A 146 30.90 -4.47 -26.35
C HIS A 146 31.34 -3.03 -26.14
N LYS A 147 32.66 -2.82 -26.17
CA LYS A 147 33.19 -1.61 -26.76
C LYS A 147 32.65 -1.64 -28.20
N PRO A 148 31.73 -0.75 -28.65
CA PRO A 148 31.63 -0.52 -30.08
C PRO A 148 33.05 -0.18 -30.49
N ALA A 149 33.59 -0.89 -31.49
CA ALA A 149 34.92 -0.60 -32.01
C ALA A 149 34.99 0.91 -32.17
N ALA A 150 35.75 1.57 -31.29
CA ALA A 150 36.00 2.98 -31.42
C ALA A 150 36.68 3.06 -32.77
N GLY A 151 35.94 3.55 -33.76
CA GLY A 151 36.48 3.84 -35.07
C GLY A 151 37.75 4.61 -34.79
N ASP A 152 38.86 4.03 -35.21
CA ASP A 152 40.21 4.53 -34.99
C ASP A 152 40.35 5.82 -35.81
N ALA A 153 39.74 6.90 -35.30
CA ALA A 153 39.91 8.24 -35.80
C ALA A 153 41.23 8.76 -35.25
N GLY A 154 42.35 8.19 -35.71
CA GLY A 154 43.64 8.73 -35.31
C GLY A 154 44.90 7.88 -35.43
N ARG A 155 45.09 7.05 -36.46
CA ARG A 155 46.43 6.86 -37.08
C ARG A 155 46.37 5.94 -38.30
N GLY A 156 46.75 6.49 -39.45
CA GLY A 156 46.97 5.72 -40.66
C GLY A 156 45.85 5.88 -41.67
N ALA A 157 45.66 7.10 -42.18
CA ALA A 157 45.14 7.23 -43.53
C ALA A 157 46.15 6.56 -44.47
N THR A 158 45.95 5.27 -44.76
CA THR A 158 46.51 4.64 -45.95
C THR A 158 45.93 5.43 -47.11
N GLN A 159 46.71 6.40 -47.61
CA GLN A 159 46.37 7.02 -48.88
C GLN A 159 46.21 5.88 -49.89
N PRO A 160 45.13 5.88 -50.71
CA PRO A 160 44.97 4.87 -51.73
C PRO A 160 46.22 4.91 -52.60
N VAL A 161 47.02 3.85 -52.54
CA VAL A 161 48.24 3.75 -53.33
C VAL A 161 47.78 3.65 -54.77
N ASP A 162 48.07 4.68 -55.57
CA ASP A 162 47.90 4.61 -57.01
C ASP A 162 48.95 3.64 -57.56
N LEU A 163 48.54 2.37 -57.64
CA LEU A 163 49.34 1.25 -58.10
C LEU A 163 49.89 1.49 -59.52
N VAL A 164 49.20 2.29 -60.33
CA VAL A 164 49.62 2.62 -61.71
C VAL A 164 50.79 3.61 -61.68
N ALA A 165 50.71 4.65 -60.83
CA ALA A 165 51.81 5.59 -60.64
C ALA A 165 53.04 4.92 -59.99
N ASP A 166 52.82 3.96 -59.09
CA ASP A 166 53.88 3.23 -58.42
C ASP A 166 54.59 2.21 -59.34
N MET A 167 53.85 1.49 -60.18
CA MET A 167 54.45 0.63 -61.22
C MET A 167 55.23 1.43 -62.27
N LYS A 168 54.75 2.61 -62.69
CA LYS A 168 55.50 3.49 -63.61
C LYS A 168 56.83 3.96 -63.03
N ARG A 169 56.86 4.29 -61.73
CA ARG A 169 58.11 4.65 -61.02
C ARG A 169 59.07 3.48 -60.90
N ARG A 170 58.57 2.27 -60.61
CA ARG A 170 59.42 1.09 -60.42
C ARG A 170 59.97 0.51 -61.74
N HIS A 171 59.26 0.67 -62.85
CA HIS A 171 59.69 0.18 -64.16
C HIS A 171 60.35 1.25 -65.05
N GLY A 172 60.59 2.46 -64.52
CA GLY A 172 61.36 3.50 -65.21
C GLY A 172 60.70 4.03 -66.49
N VAL A 173 59.39 3.85 -66.66
CA VAL A 173 58.68 4.31 -67.86
C VAL A 173 58.32 5.78 -67.66
N LYS A 174 59.11 6.66 -68.28
CA LYS A 174 58.74 8.08 -68.46
C LYS A 174 57.56 8.17 -69.43
N ALA A 175 56.63 9.08 -69.13
CA ALA A 175 55.49 9.40 -69.99
C ALA A 175 55.94 9.92 -71.36
#